data_AF-A0A7Y2DUM7-F1
#
_entry.id   AF-A0A7Y2DUM7-F1
#
_cell.length_a   1.000
_cell.length_b   1.000
_cell.length_c   1.000
_cell.angle_alpha   90.00
_cell.angle_beta   90.00
_cell.angle_gamma   90.00
#
_symmetry.space_group_name_H-M   'P 1'
#
loop_
_entity.id
_entity.type
_entity.pdbx_description
1 polymer ?
#
loop_
_entity_poly.entity_id
_entity_poly.type
_entity_poly.pdbx_seq_one_letter_code
_entity_poly.pdbx_strand_id
1 'polypeptide(L)'
;MNENNYTRFEKQLGQISENQWLEIVDGLAPEIHEVDRAATQIWFRFYPLTLFRYLQKTEDVEAALHGFAMQGDYELKDQIDTSHKFLWGHRFWADVKHAINERTKSFEGDSMDLTEEIRLLAKSFANGVQKDE
;
A
#
# COMPACT_ATOMS: atom_id res chain seq x y z
N MET A 1 10.24 -11.29 -9.82
CA MET A 1 11.13 -11.03 -8.66
C MET A 1 11.39 -12.35 -7.95
N ASN A 2 12.64 -12.72 -7.68
CA ASN A 2 12.97 -13.97 -7.00
C ASN A 2 12.44 -13.94 -5.56
N GLU A 3 11.67 -14.96 -5.14
CA GLU A 3 11.00 -15.06 -3.82
C GLU A 3 11.96 -15.01 -2.60
N ASN A 4 13.28 -15.06 -2.82
CA ASN A 4 14.29 -15.18 -1.77
C ASN A 4 14.75 -13.86 -1.12
N ASN A 5 14.21 -12.69 -1.49
CA ASN A 5 14.68 -11.39 -0.96
C ASN A 5 13.64 -10.56 -0.21
N TYR A 6 12.47 -11.13 0.11
CA TYR A 6 11.46 -10.42 0.89
C TYR A 6 11.83 -10.36 2.37
N THR A 7 11.75 -9.16 2.93
CA THR A 7 11.78 -8.89 4.38
C THR A 7 10.64 -9.62 5.09
N ARG A 8 10.73 -9.77 6.41
CA ARG A 8 9.65 -10.35 7.21
C ARG A 8 8.35 -9.56 7.03
N PHE A 9 8.44 -8.24 6.96
CA PHE A 9 7.29 -7.36 6.73
C PHE A 9 6.60 -7.64 5.38
N GLU A 10 7.37 -7.70 4.29
CA GLU A 10 6.83 -8.02 2.96
C GLU A 10 6.20 -9.42 2.89
N LYS A 11 6.77 -10.39 3.60
CA LYS A 11 6.17 -11.73 3.72
C LYS A 11 4.82 -11.70 4.41
N GLN A 12 4.66 -10.90 5.48
CA GLN A 12 3.37 -10.72 6.14
C GLN A 12 2.36 -10.03 5.21
N LEU A 13 2.75 -8.95 4.53
CA LEU A 13 1.89 -8.27 3.53
C LEU A 13 1.45 -9.22 2.40
N GLY A 14 2.35 -10.10 1.97
CA GLY A 14 2.07 -11.12 0.95
C GLY A 14 0.99 -12.13 1.35
N GLN A 15 0.71 -12.31 2.64
CA GLN A 15 -0.32 -13.22 3.15
C GLN A 15 -1.72 -12.59 3.19
N ILE A 16 -1.82 -11.26 3.15
CA ILE A 16 -3.09 -10.54 3.24
C ILE A 16 -3.84 -10.68 1.92
N SER A 17 -5.09 -11.16 1.97
CA SER A 17 -5.97 -11.26 0.80
C SER A 17 -6.56 -9.90 0.41
N GLU A 18 -7.11 -9.80 -0.81
CA GLU A 18 -7.74 -8.56 -1.27
C GLU A 18 -8.91 -8.14 -0.37
N ASN A 19 -9.76 -9.09 0.06
CA ASN A 19 -10.87 -8.78 0.97
C ASN A 19 -10.36 -8.26 2.32
N GLN A 20 -9.30 -8.85 2.87
CA GLN A 20 -8.70 -8.36 4.12
C GLN A 20 -8.12 -6.95 3.95
N TRP A 21 -7.49 -6.64 2.81
CA TRP A 21 -7.05 -5.28 2.52
C TRP A 21 -8.22 -4.29 2.51
N LEU A 22 -9.33 -4.65 1.88
CA LEU A 22 -10.53 -3.81 1.84
C LEU A 22 -11.14 -3.62 3.24
N GLU A 23 -11.20 -4.68 4.06
CA GLU A 23 -11.64 -4.61 5.45
C GLU A 23 -10.75 -3.68 6.30
N ILE A 24 -9.44 -3.73 6.10
CA ILE A 24 -8.48 -2.84 6.78
C ILE A 24 -8.71 -1.38 6.36
N VAL A 25 -8.88 -1.12 5.07
CA VAL A 25 -9.18 0.23 4.55
C VAL A 25 -10.49 0.76 5.14
N ASP A 26 -11.54 -0.06 5.18
CA ASP A 26 -12.83 0.33 5.78
C ASP A 26 -12.72 0.55 7.29
N GLY A 27 -11.92 -0.26 7.99
CA GLY A 27 -11.64 -0.09 9.42
C GLY A 27 -10.87 1.20 9.75
N LEU A 28 -9.99 1.65 8.84
CA LEU A 28 -9.23 2.90 8.98
C LEU A 28 -9.99 4.12 8.45
N ALA A 29 -11.05 3.94 7.66
CA ALA A 29 -11.80 5.03 7.03
C ALA A 29 -12.24 6.15 8.01
N PRO A 30 -12.68 5.88 9.25
CA PRO A 30 -13.02 6.94 10.21
C PRO A 30 -11.83 7.81 10.63
N GLU A 31 -10.61 7.28 10.50
CA GLU A 31 -9.34 7.94 10.89
C GLU A 31 -8.69 8.70 9.72
N ILE A 32 -9.19 8.52 8.50
CA ILE A 32 -8.69 9.17 7.29
C ILE A 32 -9.50 10.45 7.01
N HIS A 33 -8.80 11.53 6.66
CA HIS A 33 -9.42 12.77 6.21
C HIS A 33 -10.44 12.51 5.08
N GLU A 34 -11.56 13.21 5.05
CA GLU A 34 -12.69 12.88 4.17
C GLU A 34 -12.32 12.81 2.67
N VAL A 35 -11.45 13.71 2.20
CA VAL A 35 -10.94 13.75 0.82
C VAL A 35 -10.06 12.53 0.53
N ASP A 36 -9.15 12.22 1.45
CA ASP A 36 -8.19 11.13 1.31
C ASP A 36 -8.89 9.79 1.43
N ARG A 37 -9.92 9.67 2.26
CA ARG A 37 -10.71 8.46 2.44
C ARG A 37 -11.31 7.99 1.11
N ALA A 38 -11.98 8.90 0.41
CA ALA A 38 -12.57 8.59 -0.89
C ALA A 38 -11.48 8.22 -1.91
N ALA A 39 -10.39 8.98 -1.96
CA ALA A 39 -9.28 8.72 -2.87
C ALA A 39 -8.62 7.36 -2.60
N THR A 40 -8.36 7.00 -1.33
CA THR A 40 -7.82 5.70 -0.93
C THR A 40 -8.76 4.56 -1.36
N GLN A 41 -10.06 4.67 -1.08
CA GLN A 41 -11.03 3.64 -1.51
C GLN A 41 -11.04 3.47 -3.04
N ILE A 42 -11.01 4.57 -3.78
CA ILE A 42 -10.97 4.58 -5.24
C ILE A 42 -9.69 3.89 -5.75
N TRP A 43 -8.52 4.17 -5.17
CA TRP A 43 -7.26 3.53 -5.55
C TRP A 43 -7.31 2.00 -5.38
N PHE A 44 -7.81 1.51 -4.25
CA PHE A 44 -7.94 0.06 -4.01
C PHE A 44 -8.90 -0.62 -5.00
N ARG A 45 -9.76 0.13 -5.71
CA ARG A 45 -10.59 -0.41 -6.81
C ARG A 45 -9.92 -0.33 -8.17
N PHE A 46 -9.12 0.70 -8.44
CA PHE A 46 -8.37 0.82 -9.70
C PHE A 46 -7.16 -0.11 -9.79
N TYR A 47 -6.60 -0.51 -8.65
CA TYR A 47 -5.44 -1.41 -8.60
C TYR A 47 -5.75 -2.68 -7.79
N PRO A 48 -6.57 -3.61 -8.32
CA PRO A 48 -6.89 -4.85 -7.63
C PRO A 48 -5.65 -5.70 -7.38
N LEU A 49 -5.50 -6.17 -6.15
CA LEU A 49 -4.41 -7.07 -5.76
C LEU A 49 -4.51 -8.41 -6.52
N THR A 50 -5.73 -8.86 -6.78
CA THR A 50 -6.02 -10.05 -7.58
C THR A 50 -5.44 -9.96 -8.99
N LEU A 51 -5.63 -8.82 -9.68
CA LEU A 51 -5.04 -8.55 -10.99
C LEU A 51 -3.52 -8.56 -10.92
N PHE A 52 -2.94 -7.85 -9.96
CA PHE A 52 -1.48 -7.83 -9.78
C PHE A 52 -0.91 -9.24 -9.57
N ARG A 53 -1.50 -10.03 -8.68
CA ARG A 53 -1.07 -11.41 -8.40
C ARG A 53 -1.25 -12.34 -9.59
N TYR A 54 -2.29 -12.14 -10.39
CA TYR A 54 -2.51 -12.89 -11.63
C TYR A 54 -1.38 -12.62 -12.64
N LEU A 55 -1.05 -11.35 -12.87
CA LEU A 55 0.01 -10.94 -13.79
C LEU A 55 1.39 -11.45 -13.33
N GLN A 56 1.68 -11.44 -12.03
CA GLN A 56 2.94 -11.97 -11.49
C GLN A 56 3.13 -13.48 -11.69
N LYS A 57 2.04 -14.25 -11.82
CA LYS A 57 2.07 -15.71 -11.99
C LYS A 57 1.95 -16.17 -13.44
N THR A 58 1.62 -15.25 -14.34
CA THR A 58 1.42 -15.58 -15.75
C THR A 58 2.76 -15.65 -16.47
N GLU A 59 2.97 -16.69 -17.27
CA GLU A 59 4.20 -16.88 -18.05
C GLU A 59 4.30 -15.89 -19.23
N ASP A 60 3.17 -15.61 -19.89
CA ASP A 60 3.03 -14.66 -20.99
C ASP A 60 2.17 -13.46 -20.57
N VAL A 61 2.82 -12.47 -19.96
CA VAL A 61 2.17 -11.25 -19.47
C VAL A 61 1.58 -10.43 -20.62
N GLU A 62 2.23 -10.38 -21.78
CA GLU A 62 1.74 -9.60 -22.93
C GLU A 62 0.42 -10.17 -23.46
N ALA A 63 0.32 -11.50 -23.60
CA ALA A 63 -0.93 -12.15 -24.00
C ALA A 63 -2.05 -11.93 -22.98
N ALA A 64 -1.75 -11.99 -21.68
CA ALA A 64 -2.72 -11.70 -20.62
C ALA A 64 -3.25 -10.25 -20.69
N LEU A 65 -2.35 -9.27 -20.84
CA LEU A 65 -2.74 -7.86 -20.94
C LEU A 65 -3.58 -7.57 -22.19
N HIS A 66 -3.22 -8.17 -23.32
CA HIS A 66 -3.99 -8.08 -24.55
C HIS A 66 -5.40 -8.67 -24.37
N GLY A 67 -5.53 -9.80 -23.67
CA GLY A 67 -6.81 -10.42 -23.36
C GLY A 67 -7.74 -9.53 -22.51
N PHE A 68 -7.19 -8.73 -21.62
CA PHE A 68 -7.94 -7.75 -20.82
C PHE A 68 -8.12 -6.38 -21.49
N ALA A 69 -7.59 -6.19 -22.71
CA ALA A 69 -7.53 -4.90 -23.39
C ALA A 69 -6.93 -3.78 -22.50
N MET A 70 -5.97 -4.13 -21.64
CA MET A 70 -5.30 -3.16 -20.77
C MET A 70 -4.40 -2.25 -21.61
N GLN A 71 -4.52 -0.94 -21.40
CA GLN A 71 -3.71 0.08 -22.08
C GLN A 71 -3.10 1.04 -21.06
N GLY A 72 -1.87 1.49 -21.34
CA GLY A 72 -1.14 2.44 -20.50
C GLY A 72 -0.49 1.80 -19.27
N ASP A 73 -0.15 2.64 -18.29
CA ASP A 73 0.50 2.24 -17.05
C ASP A 73 -0.55 1.88 -16.00
N TYR A 74 -0.73 0.58 -15.75
CA TYR A 74 -1.82 0.04 -14.93
C TYR A 74 -1.36 -0.51 -13.56
N GLU A 75 -0.06 -0.56 -13.29
CA GLU A 75 0.44 -1.00 -11.99
C GLU A 75 0.51 0.17 -11.01
N LEU A 76 0.08 -0.07 -9.76
CA LEU A 76 0.11 0.95 -8.71
C LEU A 76 1.52 1.51 -8.47
N LYS A 77 2.56 0.68 -8.56
CA LYS A 77 3.95 1.09 -8.34
C LYS A 77 4.40 2.21 -9.29
N ASP A 78 3.81 2.29 -10.48
CA ASP A 78 4.17 3.29 -11.50
C ASP A 78 3.37 4.59 -11.30
N GLN A 79 2.28 4.53 -10.54
CA GLN A 79 1.34 5.64 -10.33
C GLN A 79 1.44 6.25 -8.93
N ILE A 80 1.89 5.50 -7.92
CA ILE A 80 1.85 5.91 -6.51
C ILE A 80 2.66 7.19 -6.26
N ASP A 81 3.79 7.36 -6.95
CA ASP A 81 4.72 8.49 -6.79
C ASP A 81 4.34 9.76 -7.56
N THR A 82 3.29 9.71 -8.36
CA THR A 82 2.72 10.87 -9.06
C THR A 82 1.34 11.21 -8.51
N SER A 83 0.53 10.20 -8.26
CA SER A 83 -0.87 10.33 -7.84
C SER A 83 -1.05 10.77 -6.39
N HIS A 84 -0.07 10.54 -5.51
CA HIS A 84 -0.15 10.99 -4.12
C HIS A 84 -0.40 12.51 -3.99
N LYS A 85 -0.03 13.31 -5.00
CA LYS A 85 -0.26 14.77 -5.04
C LYS A 85 -1.73 15.17 -5.01
N PHE A 86 -2.63 14.26 -5.38
CA PHE A 86 -4.07 14.47 -5.31
C PHE A 86 -4.64 14.25 -3.90
N LEU A 87 -3.84 13.68 -2.98
CA LEU A 87 -4.21 13.52 -1.59
C LEU A 87 -3.95 14.82 -0.82
N TRP A 88 -4.83 15.14 0.12
CA TRP A 88 -4.63 16.16 1.12
C TRP A 88 -3.37 15.89 1.95
N GLY A 89 -3.16 14.62 2.33
CA GLY A 89 -1.98 14.16 3.06
C GLY A 89 -0.66 14.18 2.28
N HIS A 90 -0.62 14.62 1.01
CA HIS A 90 0.59 14.51 0.17
C HIS A 90 1.82 15.19 0.76
N ARG A 91 1.65 16.22 1.59
CA ARG A 91 2.75 16.94 2.24
C ARG A 91 3.61 16.04 3.12
N PHE A 92 3.05 14.94 3.63
CA PHE A 92 3.75 13.97 4.48
C PHE A 92 4.29 12.78 3.69
N TRP A 93 4.17 12.76 2.36
CA TRP A 93 4.46 11.60 1.53
C TRP A 93 5.90 11.09 1.66
N ALA A 94 6.88 12.00 1.63
CA ALA A 94 8.28 11.65 1.75
C ALA A 94 8.58 11.01 3.11
N ASP A 95 8.07 11.62 4.18
CA ASP A 95 8.27 11.15 5.55
C ASP A 95 7.61 9.79 5.75
N VAL A 96 6.34 9.64 5.36
CA VAL A 96 5.58 8.39 5.45
C VAL A 96 6.30 7.26 4.71
N LYS A 97 6.76 7.48 3.48
CA LYS A 97 7.58 6.48 2.76
C LYS A 97 8.83 6.11 3.53
N HIS A 98 9.54 7.10 4.07
CA HIS A 98 10.77 6.86 4.80
C HIS A 98 10.53 5.94 6.00
N ALA A 99 9.52 6.21 6.85
CA ALA A 99 9.28 5.32 7.98
C ALA A 99 8.70 3.97 7.58
N ILE A 100 7.91 3.86 6.51
CA ILE A 100 7.49 2.54 6.01
C ILE A 100 8.72 1.72 5.62
N ASN A 101 9.69 2.33 4.93
CA ASN A 101 10.94 1.66 4.55
C ASN A 101 11.77 1.28 5.78
N GLU A 102 11.90 2.17 6.77
CA GLU A 102 12.62 1.86 8.02
C GLU A 102 11.90 0.79 8.85
N ARG A 103 10.57 0.82 8.90
CA ARG A 103 9.77 -0.22 9.55
C ARG A 103 9.92 -1.56 8.84
N THR A 104 9.92 -1.57 7.52
CA THR A 104 10.13 -2.79 6.71
C THR A 104 11.47 -3.46 7.01
N LYS A 105 12.53 -2.66 7.24
CA LYS A 105 13.86 -3.17 7.60
C LYS A 105 13.95 -3.67 9.06
N SER A 106 13.26 -2.99 9.98
CA SER A 106 13.34 -3.25 11.43
C SER A 106 12.30 -4.22 11.97
N PHE A 107 11.31 -4.60 11.16
CA PHE A 107 10.25 -5.50 11.58
C PHE A 107 10.75 -6.94 11.72
N GLU A 108 10.68 -7.46 12.95
CA GLU A 108 11.10 -8.83 13.30
C GLU A 108 9.94 -9.77 13.65
N GLY A 109 8.69 -9.27 13.66
CA GLY A 109 7.52 -10.04 14.07
C GLY A 109 7.20 -11.23 13.16
N ASP A 110 6.65 -12.29 13.75
CA ASP A 110 6.19 -13.49 13.01
C ASP A 110 4.71 -13.40 12.58
N SER A 111 3.96 -12.45 13.14
CA SER A 111 2.58 -12.12 12.75
C SER A 111 2.36 -10.61 12.88
N MET A 112 1.48 -10.04 12.05
CA MET A 112 1.18 -8.62 12.05
C MET A 112 -0.32 -8.37 11.94
N ASP A 113 -0.88 -7.63 12.89
CA ASP A 113 -2.13 -6.91 12.66
C ASP A 113 -1.79 -5.62 11.92
N LEU A 114 -2.04 -5.62 10.60
CA LEU A 114 -1.69 -4.48 9.76
C LEU A 114 -2.45 -3.20 10.15
N THR A 115 -3.68 -3.32 10.67
CA THR A 115 -4.47 -2.15 11.08
C THR A 115 -3.80 -1.46 12.26
N GLU A 116 -3.44 -2.23 13.29
CA GLU A 116 -2.73 -1.71 14.45
C GLU A 116 -1.33 -1.19 14.07
N GLU A 117 -0.64 -1.88 13.17
CA GLU A 117 0.67 -1.43 12.67
C GLU A 117 0.58 -0.06 11.97
N ILE A 118 -0.43 0.15 11.11
CA ILE A 118 -0.67 1.44 10.46
C ILE A 118 -0.97 2.51 11.50
N ARG A 119 -1.81 2.22 12.50
CA ARG A 119 -2.12 3.16 13.60
C ARG A 119 -0.88 3.51 14.41
N LEU A 120 -0.04 2.54 14.72
CA LEU A 120 1.21 2.75 15.47
C LEU A 120 2.17 3.64 14.70
N LEU A 121 2.36 3.38 13.40
CA LEU A 121 3.17 4.24 12.52
C LEU A 121 2.61 5.66 12.46
N ALA A 122 1.31 5.82 12.23
CA ALA A 122 0.65 7.12 12.16
C ALA A 122 0.79 7.91 13.47
N LYS A 123 0.61 7.26 14.63
CA LYS A 123 0.84 7.87 15.95
C LYS A 123 2.30 8.27 16.16
N SER A 124 3.25 7.41 15.77
CA SER A 124 4.68 7.74 15.86
C SER A 124 5.02 8.98 15.05
N PHE A 125 4.43 9.13 13.87
CA PHE A 125 4.59 10.32 13.05
C PHE A 125 3.99 11.56 13.69
N ALA A 126 2.74 11.48 14.14
CA ALA A 126 2.07 12.61 14.77
C ALA A 126 2.85 13.14 15.99
N ASN A 127 3.43 12.25 16.79
CA ASN A 127 4.25 12.60 17.95
C ASN A 127 5.64 13.12 17.58
N GLY A 128 6.18 12.73 16.41
CA GLY A 128 7.43 13.25 15.87
C GLY A 128 7.26 14.67 15.34
N VAL A 129 6.19 14.92 14.58
CA VAL A 129 5.85 16.24 14.02
C VAL A 129 5.59 17.27 15.11
N GLN A 130 4.94 16.90 16.22
CA GLN A 130 4.72 17.80 17.37
C GLN A 130 6.00 18.23 18.10
N LYS A 131 7.14 17.57 17.90
CA LYS A 131 8.41 17.94 18.55
C LYS A 131 9.22 18.97 17.74
N ASP A 132 8.86 19.18 16.49
CA ASP A 132 9.57 20.06 15.55
C ASP A 132 8.82 21.39 15.29
N GLU A 133 7.74 21.67 16.06
CA GLU A 133 7.06 22.99 16.18
C GLU A 133 7.36 23.66 17.53
#